data_AF-A0A426SFB4-F1
#
_entry.id   AF-A0A426SFB4-F1
#
_cell.length_a   1.000
_cell.length_b   1.000
_cell.length_c   1.000
_cell.angle_alpha   90.00
_cell.angle_beta   90.00
_cell.angle_gamma   90.00
#
_symmetry.space_group_name_H-M   'P 1'
#
loop_
_entity.id
_entity.type
_entity.pdbx_description
1 polymer ?
#
loop_
_entity_poly.entity_id
_entity_poly.type
_entity_poly.pdbx_seq_one_letter_code
_entity_poly.pdbx_strand_id
1 'polypeptide(L)'
;MSHASAPVLVLGNTGTPSDVEHLRHVAWNVAYELGAPVVFAMRADYRVTDFAAVYLANDLEAVLDAPTLVLLGEALLAGIDVHDPLTADEAVTCDCGLVHHYTRPHIDAEGVVWCQECCGESACTWCLEWNDVEDLTIVRQGDTFIPLHAGCLSGLRSSTSSSVLPIAV
;
A
#
# COMPACT_ATOMS: atom_id res chain seq x y z
N MET A 1 12.85 -12.53 -13.37
CA MET A 1 11.84 -13.14 -12.49
C MET A 1 11.28 -11.98 -11.69
N SER A 2 10.07 -11.53 -12.03
CA SER A 2 9.39 -10.45 -11.30
C SER A 2 9.06 -10.97 -9.91
N HIS A 3 9.70 -10.41 -8.89
CA HIS A 3 9.32 -10.65 -7.51
C HIS A 3 7.92 -10.04 -7.34
N ALA A 4 6.95 -10.82 -6.84
CA ALA A 4 5.71 -10.22 -6.35
C ALA A 4 6.10 -9.13 -5.36
N SER A 5 5.58 -7.91 -5.55
CA SER A 5 5.93 -6.78 -4.70
C SER A 5 5.56 -7.15 -3.27
N ALA A 6 6.56 -7.15 -2.38
CA ALA A 6 6.36 -7.49 -0.98
C ALA A 6 5.35 -6.49 -0.37
N PRO A 7 4.43 -6.95 0.48
CA PRO A 7 3.37 -6.09 1.00
C PRO A 7 3.96 -4.95 1.82
N VAL A 8 3.25 -3.82 1.89
CA VAL A 8 3.56 -2.73 2.82
C VAL A 8 2.52 -2.65 3.92
N LEU A 9 2.93 -2.13 5.08
CA LEU A 9 2.07 -1.97 6.24
C LEU A 9 1.71 -0.49 6.42
N VAL A 10 0.44 -0.20 6.63
CA VAL A 10 -0.04 1.15 6.96
C VAL A 10 -0.45 1.16 8.42
N LEU A 11 0.13 2.10 9.17
CA LEU A 11 -0.13 2.32 10.58
C LEU A 11 -0.85 3.66 10.78
N GLY A 12 -1.74 3.74 11.77
CA GLY A 12 -2.44 4.98 12.09
C GLY A 12 -3.26 4.84 13.36
N ASN A 13 -3.94 5.89 13.76
CA ASN A 13 -4.81 5.81 14.94
C ASN A 13 -5.98 4.84 14.68
N THR A 14 -6.40 4.10 15.72
CA THR A 14 -7.53 3.15 15.65
C THR A 14 -8.58 3.37 16.75
N GLY A 15 -8.41 4.40 17.58
CA GLY A 15 -9.20 4.63 18.79
C GLY A 15 -10.66 5.00 18.53
N THR A 16 -10.97 5.58 17.37
CA THR A 16 -12.34 5.95 16.99
C THR A 16 -12.73 5.42 15.60
N PRO A 17 -14.04 5.31 15.30
CA PRO A 17 -14.49 4.93 13.95
C PRO A 17 -13.97 5.86 12.84
N SER A 18 -13.78 7.15 13.15
CA SER A 18 -13.22 8.11 12.20
C SER A 18 -11.75 7.83 11.92
N ASP A 19 -10.97 7.46 12.94
CA ASP A 19 -9.55 7.12 12.77
C ASP A 19 -9.40 5.86 11.91
N VAL A 20 -10.26 4.86 12.15
CA VAL A 20 -10.27 3.62 11.36
C VAL A 20 -10.63 3.89 9.90
N GLU A 21 -11.59 4.78 9.64
CA GLU A 21 -11.95 5.13 8.27
C GLU A 21 -10.84 5.91 7.57
N HIS A 22 -10.19 6.84 8.28
CA HIS A 22 -9.01 7.55 7.79
C HIS A 22 -7.86 6.58 7.45
N LEU A 23 -7.54 5.66 8.36
CA LEU A 23 -6.54 4.63 8.16
C LEU A 23 -6.82 3.79 6.91
N ARG A 24 -8.07 3.38 6.70
CA ARG A 24 -8.48 2.63 5.49
C ARG A 24 -8.35 3.46 4.23
N HIS A 25 -8.74 4.74 4.27
CA HIS A 25 -8.63 5.64 3.14
C HIS A 25 -7.18 5.81 2.71
N VAL A 26 -6.27 6.06 3.67
CA VAL A 26 -4.83 6.13 3.40
C VAL A 26 -4.32 4.82 2.83
N ALA A 27 -4.66 3.68 3.44
CA ALA A 27 -4.19 2.39 2.95
C ALA A 27 -4.68 2.05 1.54
N TRP A 28 -5.88 2.48 1.18
CA TRP A 28 -6.38 2.36 -0.18
C TRP A 28 -5.56 3.23 -1.16
N ASN A 29 -5.27 4.49 -0.80
CA ASN A 29 -4.46 5.38 -1.63
C ASN A 29 -3.02 4.85 -1.79
N VAL A 30 -2.39 4.36 -0.71
CA VAL A 30 -1.06 3.73 -0.79
C VAL A 30 -1.07 2.51 -1.72
N ALA A 31 -2.12 1.68 -1.67
CA ALA A 31 -2.23 0.52 -2.56
C ALA A 31 -2.35 0.94 -4.02
N TYR A 32 -3.08 2.02 -4.27
CA TYR A 32 -3.25 2.60 -5.58
C TYR A 32 -1.96 3.25 -6.11
N GLU A 33 -1.30 4.07 -5.29
CA GLU A 33 -0.07 4.79 -5.67
C GLU A 33 1.14 3.86 -5.86
N LEU A 34 1.25 2.79 -5.06
CA LEU A 34 2.36 1.84 -5.16
C LEU A 34 2.09 0.69 -6.12
N GLY A 35 0.83 0.36 -6.43
CA GLY A 35 0.51 -0.88 -7.14
C GLY A 35 0.90 -2.15 -6.36
N ALA A 36 1.02 -2.06 -5.02
CA ALA A 36 1.44 -3.15 -4.15
C ALA A 36 0.31 -3.58 -3.19
N PRO A 37 0.34 -4.82 -2.67
CA PRO A 37 -0.53 -5.22 -1.58
C PRO A 37 -0.27 -4.38 -0.34
N VAL A 38 -1.34 -3.85 0.26
CA VAL A 38 -1.26 -3.02 1.47
C VAL A 38 -2.05 -3.68 2.58
N VAL A 39 -1.45 -3.79 3.76
CA VAL A 39 -2.16 -4.19 4.98
C VAL A 39 -2.30 -2.96 5.86
N PHE A 40 -3.48 -2.71 6.43
CA PHE A 40 -3.64 -1.67 7.46
C PHE A 40 -3.78 -2.32 8.83
N ALA A 41 -3.00 -1.84 9.81
CA ALA A 41 -2.94 -2.47 11.12
C ALA A 41 -4.11 -2.04 12.02
N MET A 42 -4.92 -3.00 12.45
CA MET A 42 -6.00 -2.79 13.42
C MET A 42 -5.66 -3.29 14.84
N ARG A 43 -4.50 -3.95 14.99
CA ARG A 43 -4.04 -4.71 16.16
C ARG A 43 -2.51 -4.67 16.21
N ALA A 44 -1.90 -5.14 17.29
CA ALA A 44 -0.45 -5.11 17.49
C ALA A 44 0.27 -6.43 17.19
N ASP A 45 -0.43 -7.46 16.69
CA ASP A 45 0.11 -8.81 16.48
C ASP A 45 0.70 -9.03 15.07
N TYR A 46 0.89 -7.96 14.30
CA TYR A 46 1.53 -8.02 12.99
C TYR A 46 3.03 -8.16 13.16
N ARG A 47 3.65 -9.02 12.35
CA ARG A 47 5.09 -9.14 12.29
C ARG A 47 5.64 -8.14 11.27
N VAL A 48 6.15 -7.01 11.76
CA VAL A 48 6.62 -5.89 10.90
C VAL A 48 7.70 -6.28 9.89
N THR A 49 8.48 -7.34 10.17
CA THR A 49 9.53 -7.83 9.26
C THR A 49 9.01 -8.54 8.01
N ASP A 50 7.72 -8.82 7.94
CA ASP A 50 7.09 -9.47 6.79
C ASP A 50 6.70 -8.43 5.72
N PHE A 51 6.91 -7.15 5.99
CA PHE A 51 6.57 -6.02 5.12
C PHE A 51 7.82 -5.35 4.56
N ALA A 52 7.73 -4.82 3.34
CA ALA A 52 8.81 -4.11 2.69
C ALA A 52 9.08 -2.74 3.32
N ALA A 53 8.02 -2.07 3.76
CA ALA A 53 8.06 -0.74 4.37
C ALA A 53 6.80 -0.50 5.21
N VAL A 54 6.86 0.53 6.04
CA VAL A 54 5.76 1.04 6.85
C VAL A 54 5.40 2.46 6.41
N TYR A 55 4.12 2.73 6.22
CA TYR A 55 3.58 4.07 5.94
C TYR A 55 2.69 4.51 7.10
N LEU A 56 2.84 5.75 7.53
CA LEU A 56 1.97 6.32 8.56
C LEU A 56 0.78 7.04 7.91
N ALA A 57 -0.42 6.82 8.45
CA ALA A 57 -1.63 7.54 8.07
C ALA A 57 -1.76 8.89 8.80
N ASN A 58 -1.01 9.07 9.88
CA ASN A 58 -0.96 10.27 10.70
C ASN A 58 0.50 10.69 10.84
N ASP A 59 0.75 11.98 10.99
CA ASP A 59 2.08 12.45 11.38
C ASP A 59 2.52 11.79 12.67
N LEU A 60 3.82 11.52 12.80
CA LEU A 60 4.40 10.84 13.97
C LEU A 60 3.97 11.49 15.30
N GLU A 61 3.88 12.82 15.34
CA GLU A 61 3.45 13.58 16.54
C GLU A 61 1.95 13.39 16.87
N ALA A 62 1.15 12.98 15.90
CA ALA A 62 -0.30 12.75 16.03
C ALA A 62 -0.66 11.28 16.27
N VAL A 63 0.34 10.37 16.27
CA VAL A 63 0.15 8.95 16.59
C VAL A 63 0.03 8.79 18.11
N LEU A 64 -1.16 8.37 18.56
CA LEU A 64 -1.47 8.24 20.00
C LEU A 64 -1.94 6.82 20.38
N ASP A 65 -2.23 5.98 19.41
CA ASP A 65 -2.77 4.64 19.64
C ASP A 65 -1.67 3.63 20.01
N ALA A 66 -1.92 2.84 21.07
CA ALA A 66 -0.92 1.92 21.62
C ALA A 66 -0.49 0.81 20.65
N PRO A 67 -1.39 0.10 19.95
CA PRO A 67 -1.03 -0.84 18.87
C PRO A 67 -0.08 -0.23 17.84
N THR A 68 -0.37 0.99 17.39
CA THR A 68 0.45 1.67 16.38
C THR A 68 1.83 2.01 16.91
N LEU A 69 1.94 2.52 18.14
CA LEU A 69 3.23 2.82 18.77
C LEU A 69 4.09 1.57 18.96
N VAL A 70 3.48 0.42 19.29
CA VAL A 70 4.20 -0.86 19.40
C VAL A 70 4.78 -1.27 18.05
N LEU A 71 3.95 -1.34 17.01
CA LEU A 71 4.39 -1.75 15.67
C LEU A 71 5.41 -0.78 15.07
N LEU A 72 5.24 0.52 15.29
CA LEU A 72 6.21 1.51 14.87
C LEU A 72 7.57 1.31 15.55
N GLY A 73 7.57 1.08 16.88
CA GLY A 73 8.78 0.77 17.62
C GLY A 73 9.47 -0.50 17.11
N GLU A 74 8.71 -1.55 16.82
CA GLU A 74 9.23 -2.78 16.23
C GLU A 74 9.85 -2.56 14.85
N ALA A 75 9.17 -1.79 13.98
CA ALA A 75 9.66 -1.49 12.63
C ALA A 75 11.00 -0.76 12.68
N LEU A 76 11.11 0.26 13.54
CA LEU A 76 12.35 1.02 13.74
C LEU A 76 13.49 0.15 14.29
N LEU A 77 13.19 -0.74 15.26
CA LEU A 77 14.19 -1.67 15.81
C LEU A 77 14.66 -2.72 14.80
N ALA A 78 13.76 -3.15 13.92
CA ALA A 78 14.06 -4.10 12.86
C ALA A 78 14.76 -3.45 11.64
N GLY A 79 14.86 -2.12 11.60
CA GLY A 79 15.44 -1.39 10.47
C GLY A 79 14.55 -1.39 9.23
N ILE A 80 13.23 -1.51 9.40
CA ILE A 80 12.25 -1.36 8.32
C ILE A 80 12.07 0.13 8.04
N ASP A 81 12.03 0.49 6.77
CA ASP A 81 11.81 1.87 6.36
C ASP A 81 10.40 2.34 6.79
N VAL A 82 10.35 3.49 7.45
CA VAL A 82 9.11 4.15 7.90
C VAL A 82 8.96 5.47 7.16
N HIS A 83 7.80 5.66 6.55
CA HIS A 83 7.45 6.85 5.79
C HIS A 83 6.31 7.61 6.48
N ASP A 84 6.58 8.88 6.80
CA ASP A 84 5.55 9.83 7.21
C ASP A 84 4.61 10.18 6.04
N PRO A 85 3.37 10.66 6.32
CA PRO A 85 2.53 11.24 5.28
C PRO A 85 3.25 12.43 4.62
N LEU A 86 3.00 12.66 3.33
CA LEU A 86 3.50 13.86 2.69
C LEU A 86 2.73 15.08 3.18
N THR A 87 3.46 16.16 3.45
CA THR A 87 2.84 17.47 3.63
C THR A 87 2.22 17.95 2.31
N ALA A 88 1.31 18.94 2.39
CA ALA A 88 0.67 19.50 1.19
C ALA A 88 1.67 20.07 0.17
N ASP A 89 2.82 20.58 0.65
CA ASP A 89 3.89 21.13 -0.19
C ASP A 89 4.82 20.04 -0.76
N GLU A 90 4.77 18.82 -0.20
CA GLU A 90 5.51 17.65 -0.69
C GLU A 90 4.68 16.78 -1.65
N ALA A 91 3.37 17.00 -1.72
CA ALA A 91 2.52 16.32 -2.69
C ALA A 91 2.94 16.69 -4.11
N VAL A 92 3.23 15.67 -4.91
CA VAL A 92 3.77 15.83 -6.27
C VAL A 92 2.95 15.02 -7.25
N THR A 93 2.89 15.51 -8.48
CA THR A 93 2.11 14.88 -9.56
C THR A 93 3.07 14.28 -10.58
N CYS A 94 2.89 13.00 -10.89
CA CYS A 94 3.57 12.37 -12.01
C CYS A 94 3.04 12.93 -13.33
N ASP A 95 3.85 12.92 -14.39
CA ASP A 95 3.45 13.33 -15.75
C ASP A 95 2.19 12.62 -16.29
N CYS A 96 1.87 11.41 -15.80
CA CYS A 96 0.62 10.72 -16.15
C CYS A 96 -0.63 11.30 -15.46
N GLY A 97 -0.46 12.25 -14.55
CA GLY A 97 -1.53 12.90 -13.79
C GLY A 97 -1.82 12.27 -12.42
N LEU A 98 -1.13 11.19 -12.04
CA LEU A 98 -1.25 10.62 -10.70
C LEU A 98 -0.66 11.57 -9.66
N VAL A 99 -1.47 11.92 -8.64
CA VAL A 99 -1.02 12.73 -7.52
C VAL A 99 -0.60 11.82 -6.37
N HIS A 100 0.63 12.00 -5.90
CA HIS A 100 1.19 11.28 -4.77
C HIS A 100 0.94 12.07 -3.48
N HIS A 101 0.05 11.55 -2.65
CA HIS A 101 -0.27 12.15 -1.35
C HIS A 101 0.37 11.41 -0.18
N TYR A 102 0.72 10.14 -0.37
CA TYR A 102 1.16 9.26 0.73
C TYR A 102 2.46 8.52 0.43
N THR A 103 2.87 8.48 -0.83
CA THR A 103 4.08 7.78 -1.28
C THR A 103 5.06 8.75 -1.91
N ARG A 104 6.36 8.52 -1.72
CA ARG A 104 7.39 9.31 -2.42
C ARG A 104 7.64 8.70 -3.80
N PRO A 105 7.27 9.37 -4.91
CA PRO A 105 7.57 8.87 -6.24
C PRO A 105 9.08 8.95 -6.52
N HIS A 106 9.49 8.29 -7.61
CA HIS A 106 10.84 8.47 -8.13
C HIS A 106 10.95 9.86 -8.77
N ILE A 107 12.03 10.57 -8.45
CA ILE A 107 12.35 11.86 -9.09
C ILE A 107 13.72 11.69 -9.75
N ASP A 108 13.78 11.89 -11.07
CA ASP A 108 15.02 11.73 -11.83
C ASP A 108 15.98 12.92 -11.67
N ALA A 109 17.14 12.86 -12.35
CA ALA A 109 18.17 13.89 -12.23
C ALA A 109 17.72 15.25 -12.81
N GLU A 110 16.74 15.24 -13.70
CA GLU A 110 16.12 16.40 -14.33
C GLU A 110 14.95 16.97 -13.50
N GLY A 111 14.56 16.28 -12.42
CA GLY A 111 13.47 16.67 -11.53
C GLY A 111 12.09 16.20 -12.02
N VAL A 112 12.04 15.29 -13.00
CA VAL A 112 10.77 14.72 -13.48
C VAL A 112 10.27 13.70 -12.47
N VAL A 113 8.97 13.76 -12.19
CA VAL A 113 8.29 12.90 -11.22
C VAL A 113 7.72 11.68 -11.94
N TRP A 114 8.16 10.50 -11.52
CA TRP A 114 7.77 9.22 -12.06
C TRP A 114 7.06 8.39 -10.98
N CYS A 115 5.79 8.07 -11.22
CA CYS A 115 5.10 7.07 -10.43
C CYS A 115 5.64 5.67 -10.73
N GLN A 116 5.34 4.71 -9.86
CA GLN A 116 5.69 3.30 -10.04
C GLN A 116 5.31 2.76 -11.43
N GLU A 117 4.11 3.09 -11.89
CA GLU A 117 3.66 2.73 -13.24
C GLU A 117 4.60 3.33 -14.29
N CYS A 118 4.81 4.65 -14.33
CA CYS A 118 5.67 5.25 -15.35
C CYS A 118 7.15 4.84 -15.24
N CYS A 119 7.59 4.31 -14.08
CA CYS A 119 8.94 3.79 -13.87
C CYS A 119 9.20 2.40 -14.46
N GLY A 120 8.18 1.59 -14.79
CA GLY A 120 8.46 0.18 -15.08
C GLY A 120 7.76 -0.85 -14.21
N GLU A 121 7.16 -0.42 -13.11
CA GLU A 121 6.87 -1.32 -11.99
C GLU A 121 5.44 -1.89 -12.09
N SER A 122 5.34 -3.22 -11.93
CA SER A 122 4.08 -3.95 -12.11
C SER A 122 3.09 -3.63 -11.01
N ALA A 123 1.82 -3.42 -11.36
CA ALA A 123 0.83 -2.95 -10.40
C ALA A 123 -0.33 -3.93 -10.12
N CYS A 124 -0.52 -4.96 -10.97
CA CYS A 124 -1.49 -6.02 -10.68
C CYS A 124 -0.85 -7.19 -9.91
N THR A 125 -1.35 -7.47 -8.71
CA THR A 125 -0.83 -8.53 -7.83
C THR A 125 -1.00 -9.94 -8.42
N TRP A 126 -1.92 -10.13 -9.37
CA TRP A 126 -2.22 -11.44 -9.95
C TRP A 126 -1.39 -11.77 -11.20
N CYS A 127 -1.52 -10.98 -12.26
CA CYS A 127 -0.80 -11.23 -13.51
C CYS A 127 0.61 -10.64 -13.52
N LEU A 128 0.92 -9.75 -12.56
CA LEU A 128 2.17 -8.98 -12.53
C LEU A 128 2.37 -8.12 -13.79
N GLU A 129 1.27 -7.82 -14.48
CA GLU A 129 1.26 -6.92 -15.63
C GLU A 129 0.80 -5.52 -15.22
N TRP A 130 0.94 -4.61 -16.19
CA TRP A 130 0.75 -3.17 -16.07
C TRP A 130 -0.71 -2.77 -16.30
N ASN A 131 -1.04 -1.54 -15.90
CA ASN A 131 -2.38 -0.96 -16.07
C ASN A 131 -2.59 -0.36 -17.47
N ASP A 132 -1.60 -0.46 -18.34
CA ASP A 132 -1.59 0.12 -19.68
C ASP A 132 -2.69 -0.48 -20.59
N VAL A 133 -3.18 -1.69 -20.25
CA VAL A 133 -4.26 -2.37 -20.96
C VAL A 133 -5.62 -2.28 -20.22
N GLU A 134 -5.61 -2.27 -18.89
CA GLU A 134 -6.83 -2.26 -18.05
C GLU A 134 -6.64 -1.53 -16.72
N ASP A 135 -7.65 -0.77 -16.29
CA ASP A 135 -7.64 -0.08 -15.00
C ASP A 135 -7.49 -1.05 -13.82
N LEU A 136 -6.74 -0.62 -12.78
CA LEU A 136 -6.70 -1.32 -11.52
C LEU A 136 -7.98 -1.13 -10.71
N THR A 137 -8.41 -2.24 -10.13
CA THR A 137 -9.39 -2.30 -9.07
C THR A 137 -8.68 -2.70 -7.78
N ILE A 138 -8.75 -1.84 -6.77
CA ILE A 138 -8.30 -2.19 -5.42
C ILE A 138 -9.37 -3.03 -4.74
N VAL A 139 -9.05 -4.29 -4.47
CA VAL A 139 -9.95 -5.24 -3.80
C VAL A 139 -9.60 -5.35 -2.34
N ARG A 140 -10.61 -5.27 -1.46
CA ARG A 140 -10.43 -5.48 -0.03
C ARG A 140 -10.65 -6.95 0.35
N GLN A 141 -9.69 -7.52 1.07
CA GLN A 141 -9.79 -8.84 1.72
C GLN A 141 -9.36 -8.71 3.18
N GLY A 142 -10.33 -8.67 4.11
CA GLY A 142 -10.05 -8.42 5.52
C GLY A 142 -9.44 -7.03 5.74
N ASP A 143 -8.21 -7.02 6.25
CA ASP A 143 -7.41 -5.81 6.51
C ASP A 143 -6.37 -5.54 5.41
N THR A 144 -6.53 -6.18 4.25
CA THR A 144 -5.63 -6.06 3.10
C THR A 144 -6.36 -5.43 1.92
N PHE A 145 -5.68 -4.50 1.24
CA PHE A 145 -6.02 -3.99 -0.08
C PHE A 145 -5.07 -4.59 -1.12
N ILE A 146 -5.65 -5.16 -2.18
CA ILE A 146 -4.92 -5.88 -3.22
C ILE A 146 -5.24 -5.22 -4.56
N PRO A 147 -4.27 -4.58 -5.23
CA PRO A 147 -4.46 -4.04 -6.57
C PRO A 147 -4.51 -5.17 -7.60
N LEU A 148 -5.57 -5.22 -8.39
CA LEU A 148 -5.81 -6.21 -9.44
C LEU A 148 -6.45 -5.55 -10.67
N HIS A 149 -6.11 -6.00 -11.87
CA HIS A 149 -6.90 -5.62 -13.06
C HIS A 149 -8.34 -6.12 -12.96
N ALA A 150 -9.26 -5.36 -13.54
CA ALA A 150 -10.68 -5.74 -13.62
C ALA A 150 -10.88 -7.12 -14.27
N GLY A 151 -10.11 -7.45 -15.33
CA GLY A 151 -10.12 -8.76 -15.97
C GLY A 151 -9.60 -9.88 -15.07
N CYS A 152 -8.50 -9.64 -14.35
CA CYS A 152 -7.92 -10.59 -13.40
C CYS A 152 -8.89 -10.91 -12.25
N LEU A 153 -9.58 -9.90 -11.72
CA LEU A 153 -10.61 -10.07 -10.70
C LEU A 153 -11.78 -10.95 -11.20
N SER A 154 -12.18 -10.77 -12.46
CA SER A 154 -13.26 -11.55 -13.07
C SER A 154 -12.87 -13.02 -13.29
N GLY A 155 -11.63 -13.28 -13.68
CA GLY A 155 -11.06 -14.62 -13.79
C GLY A 155 -11.01 -15.34 -12.43
N LEU A 156 -10.57 -14.64 -11.37
CA LEU A 156 -10.54 -15.16 -10.01
C LEU A 156 -11.93 -15.58 -9.52
N ARG A 157 -12.94 -14.71 -9.69
CA ARG A 157 -14.32 -15.00 -9.29
C ARG A 157 -14.92 -16.20 -10.02
N SER A 158 -14.52 -16.39 -11.28
CA SER A 158 -14.96 -17.53 -12.10
C SER A 158 -14.29 -18.84 -11.66
N SER A 159 -13.02 -18.76 -11.24
CA SER A 159 -12.25 -19.91 -10.73
C SER A 159 -12.64 -20.36 -9.32
N THR A 160 -13.17 -19.47 -8.46
CA THR A 160 -13.61 -19.82 -7.09
C THR A 160 -14.86 -20.71 -7.01
N SER A 161 -15.44 -21.13 -8.13
CA SER A 161 -16.33 -22.30 -8.20
C SER A 161 -15.57 -23.65 -8.07
N SER A 162 -14.24 -23.62 -8.03
CA SER A 162 -13.37 -24.76 -7.73
C SER A 162 -12.01 -24.28 -7.22
N SER A 163 -11.73 -24.52 -5.94
CA SER A 163 -10.41 -24.40 -5.28
C SER A 163 -10.08 -23.07 -4.59
N VAL A 164 -9.74 -23.20 -3.31
CA VAL A 164 -9.19 -22.19 -2.40
C VAL A 164 -7.72 -21.93 -2.78
N LEU A 165 -7.32 -20.66 -2.89
CA LEU A 165 -5.91 -20.29 -3.12
C LEU A 165 -5.08 -20.53 -1.85
N PRO A 166 -3.85 -21.08 -1.95
CA PRO A 166 -2.91 -21.08 -0.85
C PRO A 166 -2.19 -19.72 -0.81
N ILE A 167 -2.42 -18.95 0.25
CA ILE A 167 -1.58 -17.81 0.59
C ILE A 167 -0.39 -18.37 1.37
N ALA A 168 0.83 -18.19 0.85
CA ALA A 168 2.05 -18.46 1.61
C ALA A 168 2.18 -17.38 2.70
N VAL A 169 2.07 -17.83 3.95
CA VAL A 169 2.44 -17.07 5.16
C VAL A 169 3.94 -17.18 5.35
#